data_AF-A0A351F9G5-F1
#
_entry.id   AF-A0A351F9G5-F1
#
_cell.length_a   1.000
_cell.length_b   1.000
_cell.length_c   1.000
_cell.angle_alpha   90.00
_cell.angle_beta   90.00
_cell.angle_gamma   90.00
#
_symmetry.space_group_name_H-M   'P 1'
#
loop_
_entity.id
_entity.type
_entity.pdbx_description
1 polymer ?
#
loop_
_entity_poly.entity_id
_entity_poly.type
_entity_poly.pdbx_seq_one_letter_code
_entity_poly.pdbx_strand_id
1 'polypeptide(L)' 'TGLTFDADVKIVSTNGSLVNQGRSNGGTYTWDGNDLKGRRVASGIYMVETATSNGSQGTVCKIAIIR' A
#
# COMPACT_ATOMS: atom_id res chain seq x y z
N THR A 1 -3.98 -14.62 5.55
CA THR A 1 -3.09 -14.88 4.40
C THR A 1 -2.47 -13.57 3.98
N GLY A 2 -1.15 -13.54 3.79
CA GLY A 2 -0.40 -12.32 3.44
C GLY A 2 -0.48 -11.97 1.95
N LEU A 3 0.46 -11.16 1.46
CA LEU A 3 0.53 -10.81 0.04
C LEU A 3 0.97 -12.02 -0.79
N THR A 4 0.26 -12.35 -1.88
CA THR A 4 0.74 -13.34 -2.85
C THR A 4 1.98 -12.79 -3.57
N PHE A 5 2.82 -13.63 -4.16
CA PHE A 5 3.89 -13.17 -5.07
C PHE A 5 3.29 -12.41 -6.27
N ASP A 6 3.95 -11.33 -6.69
CA ASP A 6 3.55 -10.52 -7.85
C ASP A 6 2.13 -9.92 -7.74
N ALA A 7 1.66 -9.69 -6.51
CA ALA A 7 0.44 -8.94 -6.27
C ALA A 7 0.72 -7.44 -6.41
N ASP A 8 -0.14 -6.72 -7.10
CA ASP A 8 -0.10 -5.26 -7.12
C ASP A 8 -0.47 -4.75 -5.73
N VAL A 9 0.32 -3.83 -5.21
CA VAL A 9 0.11 -3.17 -3.93
C VAL A 9 -0.02 -1.67 -4.18
N LYS A 10 -1.10 -1.07 -3.68
CA LYS A 10 -1.34 0.37 -3.72
C LYS A 10 -1.57 0.88 -2.31
N ILE A 11 -0.91 1.97 -1.98
CA ILE A 11 -1.12 2.69 -0.73
C ILE A 11 -1.83 3.98 -1.07
N VAL A 12 -2.98 4.22 -0.46
CA VAL A 12 -3.82 5.39 -0.71
C VAL A 12 -4.13 6.12 0.59
N SER A 13 -4.32 7.44 0.53
CA SER A 13 -4.89 8.20 1.64
C SER A 13 -6.40 7.96 1.74
N THR A 14 -7.01 8.36 2.87
CA THR A 14 -8.46 8.21 3.10
C THR A 14 -9.35 8.94 2.08
N ASN A 15 -8.82 9.96 1.40
CA ASN A 15 -9.50 10.64 0.29
C ASN A 15 -9.29 9.94 -1.08
N GLY A 16 -8.69 8.76 -1.11
CA GLY A 16 -8.47 7.96 -2.32
C GLY A 16 -7.26 8.37 -3.18
N SER A 17 -6.42 9.31 -2.73
CA SER A 17 -5.22 9.69 -3.50
C SER A 17 -4.15 8.61 -3.41
N LEU A 18 -3.54 8.26 -4.55
CA LEU A 18 -2.42 7.32 -4.59
C LEU A 18 -1.18 7.93 -3.95
N VAL A 19 -0.64 7.24 -2.95
CA VAL A 19 0.52 7.65 -2.15
C VAL A 19 1.76 6.86 -2.54
N ASN A 20 1.64 5.54 -2.72
CA ASN A 20 2.72 4.69 -3.19
C ASN A 20 2.16 3.46 -3.90
N GLN A 21 2.97 2.80 -4.73
CA GLN A 21 2.60 1.55 -5.39
C GLN A 21 3.82 0.69 -5.70
N GLY A 22 3.58 -0.60 -5.90
CA GLY A 22 4.57 -1.54 -6.41
C GLY A 22 4.03 -2.95 -6.44
N ARG A 23 4.94 -3.92 -6.56
CA ARG A 23 4.59 -5.35 -6.51
C ARG A 23 5.19 -6.03 -5.30
N SER A 24 4.47 -7.01 -4.77
CA SER A 24 4.92 -7.81 -3.63
C SER A 24 5.98 -8.84 -4.03
N ASN A 25 7.00 -9.00 -3.18
CA ASN A 25 8.06 -10.00 -3.35
C ASN A 25 7.73 -11.29 -2.59
N GLY A 26 6.55 -11.87 -2.84
CA GLY A 26 6.20 -13.19 -2.30
C GLY A 26 5.90 -13.20 -0.80
N GLY A 27 4.98 -12.33 -0.36
CA GLY A 27 4.56 -12.25 1.05
C GLY A 27 4.59 -10.83 1.59
N THR A 28 5.49 -10.00 1.07
CA THR A 28 5.82 -8.70 1.63
C THR A 28 5.96 -7.61 0.57
N TYR A 29 5.69 -6.38 1.00
CA TYR A 29 5.95 -5.14 0.29
C TYR A 29 6.43 -4.12 1.32
N THR A 30 7.53 -3.44 1.02
CA THR A 30 8.15 -2.48 1.94
C THR A 30 7.89 -1.07 1.44
N TRP A 31 7.35 -0.24 2.31
CA TRP A 31 7.15 1.18 2.06
C TRP A 31 7.97 2.00 3.04
N ASP A 32 8.70 2.97 2.52
CA ASP A 32 9.58 3.86 3.29
C ASP A 32 8.84 5.00 3.97
N GLY A 33 7.53 5.16 3.73
CA GLY A 33 6.71 6.25 4.27
C GLY A 33 6.73 7.52 3.43
N ASN A 34 7.26 7.47 2.21
CA ASN A 34 7.28 8.59 1.27
C ASN A 34 6.18 8.47 0.20
N ASP A 35 5.69 9.62 -0.26
CA ASP A 35 4.80 9.72 -1.41
C ASP A 35 5.55 9.44 -2.72
N LEU A 36 4.82 9.37 -3.84
CA LEU A 36 5.37 9.19 -5.19
C LEU A 36 6.40 10.27 -5.60
N LYS A 37 6.47 11.40 -4.88
CA LYS A 37 7.43 12.49 -5.13
C LYS A 37 8.63 12.43 -4.17
N GLY A 38 8.77 11.36 -3.39
CA GLY A 38 9.85 11.17 -2.43
C GLY A 38 9.71 12.00 -1.15
N ARG A 39 8.53 12.58 -0.89
CA ARG A 39 8.29 13.41 0.30
C ARG A 39 7.65 12.57 1.39
N ARG A 40 8.09 12.75 2.64
CA ARG A 40 7.49 12.05 3.77
C ARG A 40 6.01 12.41 3.91
N VAL A 41 5.16 11.41 4.07
CA VAL A 41 3.72 11.64 4.21
C VAL A 41 3.37 12.29 5.56
N ALA A 42 2.22 12.95 5.59
CA ALA A 42 1.66 13.57 6.79
C ALA A 42 1.09 12.52 7.76
N SER A 43 0.85 12.93 9.01
CA SER A 43 0.11 12.10 9.97
C SER A 43 -1.29 11.79 9.43
N GLY A 44 -1.76 10.56 9.63
CA GLY A 44 -3.05 10.12 9.13
C GLY A 44 -3.14 8.61 8.96
N ILE A 45 -4.26 8.18 8.38
CA ILE A 45 -4.51 6.79 8.03
C ILE A 45 -4.28 6.61 6.52
N TYR A 46 -3.55 5.56 6.18
CA TYR A 46 -3.29 5.13 4.81
C TYR A 46 -3.84 3.71 4.63
N MET A 47 -4.52 3.45 3.52
CA MET A 47 -5.11 2.15 3.22
C MET A 47 -4.20 1.41 2.25
N VAL A 48 -3.98 0.12 2.51
CA VAL A 48 -3.21 -0.76 1.63
C VAL A 48 -4.17 -1.64 0.86
N GLU A 49 -4.23 -1.41 -0.44
CA GLU A 49 -5.06 -2.15 -1.39
C GLU A 49 -4.18 -3.10 -2.20
N THR A 50 -4.71 -4.29 -2.47
CA THR A 50 -3.97 -5.31 -3.23
C THR A 50 -4.84 -5.95 -4.28
N ALA A 51 -4.23 -6.30 -5.41
CA ALA A 51 -4.82 -7.15 -6.43
C ALA A 51 -3.84 -8.27 -6.78
N THR A 52 -4.28 -9.51 -6.72
CA THR A 52 -3.49 -10.68 -7.13
C THR A 52 -3.69 -10.96 -8.61
N SER A 53 -2.75 -11.67 -9.23
CA SER A 53 -2.79 -12.02 -10.65
C SER A 53 -4.01 -12.87 -11.06
N ASN A 54 -4.61 -13.59 -10.11
CA ASN A 54 -5.84 -14.36 -10.31
C ASN A 54 -7.12 -13.51 -10.18
N GLY A 55 -7.01 -12.19 -10.02
CA GLY A 55 -8.14 -11.25 -9.98
C GLY A 55 -8.77 -11.03 -8.60
N SER A 56 -8.24 -11.62 -7.53
CA SER A 56 -8.70 -11.31 -6.18
C SER A 56 -8.20 -9.92 -5.77
N GLN A 57 -9.10 -9.07 -5.27
CA GLN A 57 -8.80 -7.70 -4.87
C GLN A 57 -9.39 -7.36 -3.49
N GLY A 58 -8.73 -6.48 -2.75
CA GLY A 58 -9.24 -6.00 -1.46
C GLY A 58 -8.27 -5.12 -0.69
N THR A 59 -8.75 -4.51 0.40
CA THR A 59 -7.92 -3.81 1.37
C THR A 59 -7.35 -4.80 2.38
N VAL A 60 -6.03 -4.89 2.48
CA VAL A 60 -5.38 -5.85 3.37
C VAL A 60 -5.20 -5.26 4.77
N CYS A 61 -4.85 -3.97 4.88
CA CYS A 61 -4.71 -3.31 6.16
C CYS A 61 -4.81 -1.78 6.07
N LYS A 62 -4.80 -1.14 7.23
CA LYS A 62 -4.69 0.31 7.40
C LYS A 62 -3.44 0.63 8.21
N ILE A 63 -2.71 1.65 7.80
CA ILE A 63 -1.47 2.12 8.42
C ILE A 63 -1.76 3.48 9.06
N ALA A 64 -1.56 3.57 10.37
CA ALA A 64 -1.56 4.85 11.07
C ALA A 64 -0.13 5.41 11.11
N ILE A 65 0.04 6.63 10.62
CA ILE A 65 1.28 7.40 10.79
C ILE A 65 0.97 8.54 11.76
N ILE A 66 1.73 8.60 12.84
CA ILE A 66 1.66 9.65 13.87
C ILE A 66 3.05 10.29 13.94
N ARG A 67 3.07 11.61 14.12
CA ARG A 67 4.27 12.40 14.39
C ARG A 67 4.17 13.03 15.75
#